data_AF-A0A4U5US73-F1
#
_entry.id   AF-A0A4U5US73-F1
#
_cell.length_a   1.000
_cell.length_b   1.000
_cell.length_c   1.000
_cell.angle_alpha   90.00
_cell.angle_beta   90.00
_cell.angle_gamma   90.00
#
_symmetry.space_group_name_H-M   'P 1'
#
loop_
_entity.id
_entity.type
_entity.pdbx_description
1 polymer ?
#
loop_
_entity_poly.entity_id
_entity_poly.type
_entity_poly.pdbx_seq_one_letter_code
_entity_poly.pdbx_strand_id
1 'polypeptide(L)'
;MSKVIQKKNHWITKVNDCAVIRDACGELNVELRGGAENGEFPYIGQVREDAVLYQSGKLSEGELLLDVEGLPVSGLPLSLDFSKGFDMKLP
;
A
#
# COMPACT_ATOMS: atom_id res chain seq x y z
N MET A 1 13.77 36.86 21.38
CA MET A 1 12.56 36.16 21.88
C MET A 1 12.04 35.25 20.77
N SER A 2 12.03 33.95 21.05
CA SER A 2 11.28 32.85 20.39
C SER A 2 11.53 32.56 18.90
N LYS A 3 12.48 31.65 18.62
CA LYS A 3 12.57 30.89 17.35
C LYS A 3 11.28 30.07 17.19
N VAL A 4 10.49 30.38 16.17
CA VAL A 4 9.35 29.56 15.75
C VAL A 4 9.91 28.22 15.27
N ILE A 5 9.66 27.16 16.04
CA ILE A 5 9.97 25.79 15.64
C ILE A 5 9.03 25.48 14.48
N GLN A 6 9.53 25.57 13.25
CA GLN A 6 8.85 25.01 12.10
C GLN A 6 8.74 23.51 12.36
N LYS A 7 7.56 23.09 12.82
CA LYS A 7 7.16 21.70 12.95
C LYS A 7 7.30 21.13 11.54
N LYS A 8 8.45 20.51 11.27
CA LYS A 8 8.72 19.77 10.04
C LYS A 8 7.58 18.78 9.92
N ASN A 9 6.63 19.06 9.03
CA ASN A 9 5.60 18.11 8.63
C ASN A 9 6.35 16.98 7.94
N HIS A 10 6.80 16.02 8.74
CA HIS A 10 7.47 14.84 8.26
C HIS A 10 6.37 13.98 7.63
N TRP A 11 6.52 13.67 6.35
CA TRP A 11 5.71 12.73 5.59
C TRP A 11 5.38 11.45 6.37
N ILE A 12 6.23 11.03 7.32
CA ILE A 12 5.97 9.92 8.25
C ILE A 12 4.67 10.05 9.06
N THR A 13 4.19 11.28 9.33
CA THR A 13 2.95 11.51 10.10
C THR A 13 1.68 11.37 9.25
N LYS A 14 1.82 11.12 7.93
CA LYS A 14 0.72 10.92 6.98
C LYS A 14 0.73 9.51 6.36
N VAL A 15 1.37 8.55 7.03
CA VAL A 15 1.28 7.15 6.63
C VAL A 15 0.01 6.56 7.26
N ASN A 16 -0.85 6.01 6.41
CA ASN A 16 -2.00 5.21 6.83
C ASN A 16 -1.60 3.75 6.81
N ASP A 17 -1.96 3.03 7.86
CA ASP A 17 -1.81 1.57 7.92
C ASP A 17 -3.18 0.93 7.68
N CYS A 18 -3.22 -0.07 6.81
CA CYS A 18 -4.43 -0.78 6.47
C CYS A 18 -4.16 -2.28 6.36
N ALA A 19 -5.08 -3.07 6.91
CA ALA A 19 -5.06 -4.52 6.81
C ALA A 19 -6.28 -4.95 5.99
N VAL A 20 -6.03 -5.60 4.87
CA VAL A 20 -7.04 -6.22 4.01
C VAL A 20 -6.86 -7.73 4.02
N ILE A 21 -7.99 -8.44 4.00
CA ILE A 21 -8.02 -9.89 3.97
C ILE A 21 -8.53 -10.36 2.62
N ARG A 22 -8.12 -11.57 2.25
CA ARG A 22 -8.61 -12.22 1.03
C ARG A 22 -10.03 -12.72 1.24
N ASP A 23 -10.84 -12.60 0.20
CA ASP A 23 -12.16 -13.21 0.16
C ASP A 23 -12.06 -14.76 0.08
N ALA A 24 -13.20 -15.45 0.16
CA ALA A 24 -13.30 -16.90 -0.02
C ALA A 24 -12.68 -17.40 -1.34
N CYS A 25 -12.60 -16.55 -2.38
CA CYS A 25 -11.91 -16.87 -3.64
C CYS A 25 -10.37 -16.73 -3.57
N GLY A 26 -9.82 -16.24 -2.45
CA GLY A 26 -8.38 -15.99 -2.30
C GLY A 26 -7.90 -14.68 -2.92
N GLU A 27 -8.82 -13.79 -3.28
CA GLU A 27 -8.52 -12.50 -3.93
C GLU A 27 -8.63 -11.34 -2.93
N LEU A 28 -7.75 -10.34 -3.07
CA LEU A 28 -7.76 -9.14 -2.24
C LEU A 28 -8.81 -8.11 -2.70
N ASN A 29 -9.26 -8.22 -3.96
CA ASN A 29 -10.19 -7.28 -4.61
C ASN A 29 -9.74 -5.80 -4.61
N VAL A 30 -8.44 -5.55 -4.39
CA VAL A 30 -7.82 -4.23 -4.46
C VAL A 30 -7.13 -4.09 -5.81
N GLU A 31 -7.49 -3.06 -6.56
CA GLU A 31 -6.77 -2.70 -7.78
C GLU A 31 -5.50 -1.95 -7.42
N LEU A 32 -4.36 -2.33 -8.00
CA LEU A 32 -3.08 -1.68 -7.79
C LEU A 32 -2.53 -1.16 -9.11
N ARG A 33 -1.94 0.02 -9.10
CA ARG A 33 -1.45 0.74 -10.28
C ARG A 33 -0.06 1.30 -10.05
N GLY A 34 0.58 1.75 -11.13
CA GLY A 34 1.91 2.34 -11.12
C GLY A 34 3.03 1.30 -11.09
N GLY A 35 3.98 1.46 -10.17
CA GLY A 35 5.12 0.57 -9.99
C GLY A 35 6.42 1.05 -10.62
N ALA A 36 7.53 0.52 -10.13
CA ALA A 36 8.87 0.99 -10.48
C ALA A 36 9.19 0.82 -11.98
N GLU A 37 8.50 -0.09 -12.67
CA GLU A 37 8.57 -0.26 -14.13
C GLU A 37 8.15 1.00 -14.91
N ASN A 38 7.23 1.78 -14.36
CA ASN A 38 6.75 3.04 -14.91
C ASN A 38 7.52 4.26 -14.36
N GLY A 39 8.46 4.05 -13.43
CA GLY A 39 9.19 5.12 -12.75
C GLY A 39 8.35 5.85 -11.69
N GLU A 40 7.28 5.22 -11.21
CA GLU A 40 6.37 5.77 -10.20
C GLU A 40 6.17 4.79 -9.03
N PHE A 41 5.74 5.32 -7.89
CA PHE A 41 5.41 4.47 -6.74
C PHE A 41 4.15 3.66 -7.03
N PRO A 42 4.06 2.39 -6.59
CA PRO A 42 2.81 1.66 -6.62
C PRO A 42 1.77 2.40 -5.75
N TYR A 43 0.55 2.46 -6.25
CA TYR A 43 -0.57 3.11 -5.56
C TYR A 43 -1.86 2.33 -5.78
N ILE A 44 -2.82 2.59 -4.91
CA ILE A 44 -4.12 1.96 -4.92
C ILE A 44 -4.94 2.57 -6.05
N GLY A 45 -5.37 1.73 -6.98
CA GLY A 45 -6.32 2.08 -8.03
C GLY A 45 -7.74 2.14 -7.49
N GLN A 46 -8.70 1.78 -8.34
CA GLN A 46 -10.11 1.81 -7.93
C GLN A 46 -10.37 0.80 -6.80
N VAL A 47 -10.81 1.32 -5.65
CA VAL A 47 -11.19 0.52 -4.50
C VAL A 47 -12.69 0.23 -4.56
N ARG A 48 -13.04 -1.06 -4.64
CA ARG A 48 -14.44 -1.50 -4.55
C ARG A 48 -14.72 -1.89 -3.11
N GLU A 49 -15.20 -0.94 -2.29
CA GLU A 49 -15.52 -1.19 -0.86
C GLU A 49 -16.50 -2.37 -0.66
N ASP A 50 -17.32 -2.69 -1.66
CA ASP A 50 -18.23 -3.84 -1.65
C ASP A 50 -17.52 -5.20 -1.82
N ALA A 51 -16.33 -5.19 -2.45
CA ALA A 51 -15.55 -6.40 -2.74
C ALA A 51 -14.31 -6.55 -1.84
N VAL A 52 -13.76 -5.44 -1.33
CA VAL A 52 -12.58 -5.44 -0.46
C VAL A 52 -12.99 -5.73 0.98
N LEU A 53 -12.39 -6.77 1.55
CA LEU A 53 -12.58 -7.11 2.96
C LEU A 53 -11.49 -6.45 3.80
N TYR A 54 -11.88 -5.50 4.64
CA TYR A 54 -10.98 -4.83 5.57
C TYR A 54 -10.97 -5.53 6.92
N GLN A 55 -9.77 -5.79 7.44
CA GLN A 55 -9.56 -6.19 8.83
C GLN A 55 -9.29 -4.98 9.71
N SER A 56 -8.55 -3.97 9.21
CA SER A 56 -8.25 -2.73 9.93
C SER A 56 -7.93 -1.60 8.96
N GLY A 57 -8.23 -0.36 9.36
CA GLY A 57 -8.03 0.82 8.50
C GLY A 57 -8.96 0.83 7.28
N LYS A 58 -8.66 1.74 6.35
CA LYS A 58 -9.34 1.83 5.05
C LYS A 58 -8.31 2.20 3.98
N LEU A 59 -8.48 1.62 2.80
CA LEU A 59 -7.73 2.00 1.61
C LEU A 59 -8.57 2.97 0.79
N SER A 60 -7.93 4.05 0.32
CA SER A 60 -8.54 4.98 -0.61
C SER A 60 -7.83 4.93 -1.97
N GLU A 61 -8.59 5.16 -3.03
CA GLU A 61 -8.02 5.34 -4.37
C GLU A 61 -6.96 6.48 -4.34
N GLY A 62 -5.80 6.22 -4.96
CA GLY A 62 -4.67 7.14 -5.01
C GLY A 62 -3.72 7.07 -3.82
N GLU A 63 -3.96 6.23 -2.82
CA GLU A 63 -3.00 6.04 -1.72
C GLU A 63 -1.75 5.30 -2.19
N LEU A 64 -0.58 5.71 -1.69
CA LEU A 64 0.71 5.14 -2.08
C LEU A 64 1.00 3.89 -1.25
N LEU A 65 1.41 2.83 -1.92
CA LEU A 65 1.83 1.59 -1.28
C LEU A 65 3.33 1.68 -0.96
N LEU A 66 3.65 1.72 0.33
CA LEU A 66 5.02 1.84 0.81
C LEU A 66 5.61 0.46 1.13
N ASP A 67 4.85 -0.31 1.91
CA ASP A 67 5.16 -1.66 2.31
C ASP A 67 3.90 -2.54 2.36
N VAL A 68 4.11 -3.85 2.16
CA VAL A 68 3.08 -4.89 2.28
C VAL A 68 3.65 -6.00 3.13
N GLU A 69 3.02 -6.29 4.27
CA GLU A 69 3.50 -7.29 5.23
C GLU A 69 4.98 -7.07 5.65
N GLY A 70 5.42 -5.81 5.74
CA GLY A 70 6.81 -5.45 6.06
C GLY A 70 7.80 -5.53 4.89
N LEU A 71 7.32 -5.88 3.70
CA LEU A 71 8.12 -5.83 2.47
C LEU A 71 8.04 -4.43 1.84
N PRO A 72 9.16 -3.73 1.60
CA PRO A 72 9.13 -2.46 0.90
C PRO A 72 8.78 -2.67 -0.58
N VAL A 73 7.58 -2.26 -0.98
CA VAL A 73 7.06 -2.41 -2.37
C VAL A 73 7.24 -1.18 -3.22
N SER A 74 7.52 -0.03 -2.58
CA SER A 74 7.72 1.26 -3.22
C SER A 74 8.75 1.27 -4.38
N GLY A 75 9.71 0.35 -4.39
CA GLY A 75 10.72 0.19 -5.44
C GLY A 75 10.54 -1.05 -6.33
N LEU A 76 9.43 -1.77 -6.21
CA LEU A 76 9.19 -3.00 -6.96
C LEU A 76 8.33 -2.74 -8.21
N PRO A 77 8.54 -3.50 -9.30
CA PRO A 77 7.65 -3.47 -10.45
C PRO A 77 6.25 -3.98 -10.04
N LEU A 78 5.21 -3.37 -10.61
CA LEU A 78 3.81 -3.74 -10.35
C LEU A 78 3.46 -5.10 -10.95
N SER A 79 4.20 -5.54 -11.97
CA SER A 79 4.11 -6.90 -12.51
C SER A 79 4.29 -7.98 -11.45
N LEU A 80 4.84 -7.63 -10.29
CA LEU A 80 4.97 -8.52 -9.15
C LEU A 80 3.62 -8.62 -8.44
N ASP A 81 2.94 -9.75 -8.62
CA ASP A 81 1.59 -9.97 -8.12
C ASP A 81 1.58 -10.09 -6.58
N PHE A 82 1.23 -8.98 -5.90
CA PHE A 82 1.08 -8.94 -4.44
C PHE A 82 -0.18 -9.68 -3.95
N SER A 83 -1.13 -9.99 -4.84
CA SER A 83 -2.37 -10.68 -4.48
C SER A 83 -2.15 -12.15 -4.10
N LYS A 84 -1.12 -12.80 -4.67
CA LYS A 84 -0.88 -14.23 -4.45
C LYS A 84 -0.24 -14.59 -3.12
N GLY A 85 0.32 -13.63 -2.40
CA GLY A 85 1.01 -13.87 -1.13
C GLY A 85 2.47 -14.12 -1.39
N PHE A 86 3.28 -13.25 -0.82
CA PHE A 86 4.71 -13.40 -0.85
C PHE A 86 5.08 -14.53 0.11
N ASP A 87 5.09 -15.77 -0.37
CA ASP A 87 5.90 -16.83 0.26
C ASP A 87 7.36 -16.49 -0.07
N MET A 88 7.92 -15.52 0.66
CA MET A 88 9.36 -15.25 0.60
C MET A 88 10.07 -16.41 1.29
N LYS A 89 10.27 -17.48 0.55
CA LYS A 89 11.33 -18.44 0.82
C LYS A 89 12.66 -17.73 0.56
N LEU A 90 13.16 -17.02 1.56
CA LEU A 90 14.53 -16.52 1.57
C LEU A 90 15.49 -17.73 1.48
N PRO A 91 16.61 -17.62 0.73
CA PRO A 91 17.64 -18.67 0.67
C PRO A 91 18.31 -18.89 2.02
#